data_AF-A0A0C9V8G3-F1
#
_entry.id   AF-A0A0C9V8G3-F1
#
_cell.length_a   1.000
_cell.length_b   1.000
_cell.length_c   1.000
_cell.angle_alpha   90.00
_cell.angle_beta   90.00
_cell.angle_gamma   90.00
#
_symmetry.space_group_name_H-M   'P 1'
#
loop_
_entity.id
_entity.type
_entity.pdbx_description
1 polymer ?
#
loop_
_entity_poly.entity_id
_entity_poly.type
_entity_poly.pdbx_seq_one_letter_code
_entity_poly.pdbx_strand_id
1 'polypeptide(L)'
;SHHDATQVFYTISCMLAFSRSERSSNASLVFGLFLLGSGAKKNLIDVLAHAGFCVSYSSIMRHVKALSHESLEHCKALVRQQMCSICWDNVNLAF
;
A
#
# COMPACT_ATOMS: atom_id res chain seq x y z
N SER A 1 -43.01 -0.30 -14.55
CA SER A 1 -42.28 -1.45 -13.98
C SER A 1 -40.97 -1.82 -14.67
N HIS A 2 -40.73 -1.56 -15.98
CA HIS A 2 -39.43 -1.91 -16.61
C HIS A 2 -38.25 -0.98 -16.25
N HIS A 3 -38.51 0.26 -15.83
CA HIS A 3 -37.46 1.23 -15.48
C HIS A 3 -36.83 0.91 -14.11
N ASP A 4 -37.64 0.43 -13.15
CA ASP A 4 -37.22 0.11 -11.78
C ASP A 4 -36.27 -1.09 -11.74
N ALA A 5 -36.54 -2.13 -12.54
CA ALA A 5 -35.70 -3.33 -12.61
C ALA A 5 -34.29 -3.03 -13.14
N THR A 6 -34.18 -2.13 -14.14
CA THR A 6 -32.89 -1.72 -14.70
C THR A 6 -32.08 -0.90 -13.70
N GLN A 7 -32.73 -0.01 -12.94
CA GLN A 7 -32.07 0.81 -11.92
C GLN A 7 -31.56 -0.05 -10.76
N VAL A 8 -32.32 -1.07 -10.34
CA VAL A 8 -31.88 -2.06 -9.35
C VAL A 8 -30.68 -2.86 -9.89
N PHE A 9 -30.71 -3.29 -11.14
CA PHE A 9 -29.60 -4.02 -11.76
C PHE A 9 -28.31 -3.18 -11.85
N TYR A 10 -28.41 -1.91 -12.23
CA TYR A 10 -27.26 -0.99 -12.22
C TYR A 10 -26.71 -0.79 -10.82
N THR A 11 -27.59 -0.60 -9.84
CA THR A 11 -27.17 -0.39 -8.44
C THR A 11 -26.44 -1.61 -7.90
N ILE A 12 -27.00 -2.82 -8.12
CA ILE A 12 -26.36 -4.08 -7.72
C ILE A 12 -25.02 -4.24 -8.44
N SER A 13 -24.96 -3.97 -9.74
CA SER A 13 -23.74 -4.07 -10.54
C SER A 13 -22.67 -3.09 -10.06
N CYS A 14 -23.03 -1.85 -9.75
CA CYS A 14 -22.12 -0.84 -9.19
C CYS A 14 -21.64 -1.24 -7.80
N MET A 15 -22.52 -1.73 -6.92
CA MET A 15 -22.14 -2.20 -5.58
C MET A 15 -21.21 -3.42 -5.64
N LEU A 16 -21.46 -4.35 -6.56
CA LEU A 16 -20.59 -5.50 -6.79
C LEU A 16 -19.24 -5.06 -7.37
N ALA A 17 -19.24 -4.12 -8.32
CA ALA A 17 -18.02 -3.55 -8.89
C ALA A 17 -17.21 -2.78 -7.84
N PHE A 18 -17.89 -2.02 -6.97
CA PHE A 18 -17.28 -1.27 -5.87
C PHE A 18 -16.71 -2.22 -4.81
N SER A 19 -17.50 -3.19 -4.34
CA SER A 19 -17.05 -4.20 -3.37
C SER A 19 -15.89 -5.03 -3.92
N ARG A 20 -15.94 -5.40 -5.21
CA ARG A 20 -14.83 -6.06 -5.91
C ARG A 20 -13.64 -5.13 -6.07
N SER A 21 -13.83 -3.84 -6.33
CA SER A 21 -12.76 -2.84 -6.41
C SER A 21 -12.07 -2.67 -5.07
N GLU A 22 -12.79 -2.60 -3.96
CA GLU A 22 -12.21 -2.52 -2.62
C GLU A 22 -11.44 -3.79 -2.23
N ARG A 23 -12.04 -4.97 -2.46
CA ARG A 23 -11.37 -6.26 -2.19
C ARG A 23 -10.17 -6.49 -3.10
N SER A 24 -10.33 -6.21 -4.39
CA SER A 24 -9.26 -6.35 -5.38
C SER A 24 -8.18 -5.31 -5.14
N SER A 25 -8.50 -4.06 -4.83
CA SER A 25 -7.49 -3.02 -4.56
C SER A 25 -6.55 -3.47 -3.44
N ASN A 26 -7.10 -3.90 -2.29
CA ASN A 26 -6.28 -4.37 -1.18
C ASN A 26 -5.57 -5.70 -1.47
N ALA A 27 -6.25 -6.70 -2.04
CA ALA A 27 -5.64 -7.99 -2.34
C ALA A 27 -4.55 -7.88 -3.43
N SER A 28 -4.80 -7.12 -4.49
CA SER A 28 -3.85 -6.82 -5.56
C SER A 28 -2.68 -5.96 -5.07
N LEU A 29 -2.89 -5.09 -4.06
CA LEU A 29 -1.82 -4.38 -3.37
C LEU A 29 -0.95 -5.33 -2.56
N VAL A 30 -1.55 -6.19 -1.72
CA VAL A 30 -0.82 -7.18 -0.91
C VAL A 30 -0.03 -8.13 -1.80
N PHE A 31 -0.63 -8.62 -2.89
CA PHE A 31 0.04 -9.47 -3.87
C PHE A 31 1.19 -8.72 -4.59
N GLY A 32 0.98 -7.46 -4.95
CA GLY A 32 2.03 -6.60 -5.51
C GLY A 32 3.19 -6.33 -4.55
N LEU A 33 2.89 -6.08 -3.27
CA LEU A 33 3.87 -5.92 -2.19
C LEU A 33 4.66 -7.21 -1.95
N PHE A 34 3.99 -8.36 -1.99
CA PHE A 34 4.64 -9.67 -1.88
C PHE A 34 5.63 -9.91 -3.03
N LEU A 35 5.23 -9.64 -4.27
CA LEU A 35 6.11 -9.76 -5.44
C LEU A 35 7.29 -8.79 -5.36
N LEU A 36 7.07 -7.56 -4.91
CA LEU A 36 8.15 -6.60 -4.71
C LEU A 36 9.13 -7.08 -3.64
N GLY A 37 8.61 -7.57 -2.50
CA GLY A 37 9.42 -8.11 -1.40
C GLY A 37 10.17 -9.38 -1.77
N SER A 38 9.64 -10.19 -2.69
CA SER A 38 10.31 -11.38 -3.22
C SER A 38 11.38 -11.04 -4.28
N GLY A 39 11.61 -9.76 -4.60
CA GLY A 39 12.58 -9.34 -5.60
C GLY A 39 12.14 -9.52 -7.05
N ALA A 40 10.82 -9.57 -7.32
CA ALA A 40 10.32 -9.66 -8.68
C ALA A 40 10.75 -8.44 -9.51
N LYS A 41 11.16 -8.70 -10.76
CA LYS A 41 11.58 -7.63 -11.69
C LYS A 41 10.38 -6.72 -12.00
N LYS A 42 10.64 -5.41 -12.14
CA LYS A 42 9.63 -4.42 -12.52
C LYS A 42 8.78 -4.85 -13.73
N ASN A 43 9.41 -5.36 -14.78
CA ASN A 43 8.70 -5.81 -15.99
C ASN A 43 7.72 -6.96 -15.71
N LEU A 44 8.05 -7.87 -14.79
CA LEU A 44 7.16 -8.97 -14.40
C LEU A 44 5.95 -8.43 -13.62
N ILE A 45 6.18 -7.49 -12.71
CA ILE A 45 5.12 -6.83 -11.95
C ILE A 45 4.21 -6.04 -12.89
N ASP A 46 4.76 -5.31 -13.87
CA ASP A 46 3.95 -4.56 -14.84
C ASP A 46 3.13 -5.48 -15.76
N VAL A 47 3.68 -6.64 -16.17
CA VAL A 47 2.92 -7.66 -16.91
C VAL A 47 1.78 -8.24 -16.07
N LEU A 48 2.04 -8.59 -14.80
CA LEU A 48 1.02 -9.11 -13.89
C LEU A 48 -0.04 -8.06 -13.56
N ALA A 49 0.35 -6.79 -13.48
CA ALA A 49 -0.58 -5.69 -13.31
C ALA A 49 -1.48 -5.51 -14.53
N HIS A 50 -0.92 -5.60 -15.75
CA HIS A 50 -1.69 -5.54 -16.98
C HIS A 50 -2.66 -6.73 -17.13
N ALA A 51 -2.28 -7.90 -16.62
CA ALA A 51 -3.12 -9.08 -16.56
C ALA A 51 -4.16 -9.07 -15.41
N GLY A 52 -4.19 -8.01 -14.58
CA GLY A 52 -5.16 -7.83 -13.50
C GLY A 52 -4.86 -8.60 -12.21
N PHE A 53 -3.66 -9.15 -12.06
CA PHE A 53 -3.25 -9.88 -10.85
C PHE A 53 -2.79 -8.96 -9.71
N CYS A 54 -2.16 -7.83 -10.02
CA CYS A 54 -1.72 -6.85 -9.03
C CYS A 54 -1.94 -5.40 -9.50
N VAL A 55 -1.66 -4.43 -8.63
CA VAL A 55 -1.55 -3.03 -9.05
C VAL A 55 -0.21 -2.77 -9.75
N SER A 56 -0.11 -1.67 -10.50
CA SER A 56 1.14 -1.29 -11.20
C SER A 56 2.30 -1.08 -10.24
N TYR A 57 3.52 -1.35 -10.71
CA TYR A 57 4.75 -1.14 -9.93
C TYR A 57 4.83 0.27 -9.33
N SER A 58 4.42 1.28 -10.10
CA SER A 58 4.35 2.69 -9.68
C SER A 58 3.42 2.89 -8.47
N SER A 59 2.26 2.23 -8.48
CA SER A 59 1.29 2.30 -7.39
C SER A 59 1.85 1.63 -6.14
N ILE A 60 2.44 0.44 -6.28
CA ILE A 60 3.09 -0.29 -5.18
C ILE A 60 4.17 0.58 -4.54
N MET A 61 5.08 1.15 -5.35
CA MET A 61 6.14 2.04 -4.85
C MET A 61 5.61 3.30 -4.18
N ARG A 62 4.49 3.86 -4.66
CA ARG A 62 3.83 4.99 -4.00
C ARG A 62 3.32 4.60 -2.61
N HIS A 63 2.69 3.43 -2.48
CA HIS A 63 2.23 2.92 -1.20
C HIS A 63 3.39 2.62 -0.24
N VAL A 64 4.46 2.00 -0.72
CA VAL A 64 5.68 1.77 0.07
C VAL A 64 6.27 3.08 0.56
N LYS A 65 6.42 4.09 -0.30
CA LYS A 65 6.93 5.41 0.10
C LYS A 65 6.03 6.10 1.13
N ALA A 66 4.71 6.02 0.97
CA ALA A 66 3.77 6.57 1.93
C ALA A 66 3.90 5.90 3.30
N LEU A 67 3.98 4.56 3.34
CA LEU A 67 4.21 3.78 4.56
C LEU A 67 5.56 4.12 5.21
N SER A 68 6.63 4.26 4.42
CA SER A 68 7.93 4.68 4.92
C SER A 68 7.90 6.09 5.50
N HIS A 69 7.18 7.01 4.88
CA HIS A 69 7.01 8.37 5.39
C HIS A 69 6.21 8.37 6.69
N GLU A 70 5.08 7.65 6.75
CA GLU A 70 4.24 7.53 7.94
C GLU A 70 5.00 6.92 9.13
N SER A 71 5.74 5.83 8.90
CA SER A 71 6.57 5.20 9.93
C SER A 71 7.70 6.12 10.41
N LEU A 72 8.29 6.92 9.52
CA LEU A 72 9.31 7.90 9.88
C LEU A 72 8.69 9.04 10.72
N GLU A 73 7.53 9.55 10.34
CA GLU A 73 6.80 10.54 11.14
C GLU A 73 6.37 9.98 12.50
N HIS A 74 5.96 8.72 12.56
CA HIS A 74 5.66 8.03 13.82
C HIS A 74 6.92 7.89 14.69
N CYS A 75 8.06 7.51 14.11
CA CYS A 75 9.34 7.47 14.81
C CYS A 75 9.74 8.85 15.36
N LYS A 76 9.63 9.91 14.55
CA LYS A 76 9.84 11.29 15.00
C LYS A 76 8.90 11.69 16.13
N ALA A 77 7.63 11.30 16.05
CA ALA A 77 6.66 11.57 17.10
C ALA A 77 7.04 10.86 18.41
N LEU A 78 7.45 9.59 18.33
CA LEU A 78 7.94 8.83 19.48
C LEU A 78 9.22 9.45 20.07
N VAL A 79 10.18 9.85 19.24
CA VAL A 79 11.42 10.54 19.68
C VAL A 79 11.15 11.90 20.33
N ARG A 80 10.05 12.57 19.96
CA ARG A 80 9.63 13.84 20.59
C ARG A 80 8.84 13.62 21.88
N GLN A 81 8.09 12.52 21.98
CA GLN A 81 7.28 12.20 23.16
C GLN A 81 8.08 11.49 24.25
N GLN A 82 9.03 10.65 23.86
CA GLN A 82 10.04 10.11 24.75
C GLN A 82 11.09 11.21 24.91
N MET A 83 11.43 11.62 26.14
CA MET A 83 12.75 12.22 26.35
C MET A 83 13.75 11.16 25.88
N CYS A 84 14.18 11.23 24.62
CA CYS A 84 15.42 10.60 24.19
C CYS A 84 16.52 11.33 24.97
N SER A 85 16.64 10.98 26.25
CA SER A 85 17.89 11.08 26.96
C SER A 85 18.85 10.38 26.03
N ILE A 86 19.65 11.19 25.34
CA ILE A 86 20.80 10.73 24.61
C ILE A 86 21.64 10.07 25.71
N CYS A 87 21.42 8.77 25.94
CA CYS A 87 22.30 7.97 26.75
C CYS A 87 23.56 7.85 25.90
N TRP A 88 24.39 8.89 26.03
CA TRP A 88 25.72 9.01 25.50
C TRP A 88 26.59 8.01 26.25
N ASP A 89 26.36 6.72 26.04
CA ASP A 89 27.22 5.71 26.61
C ASP A 89 28.46 5.62 25.71
N ASN A 90 29.35 6.60 25.89
CA ASN A 90 30.78 6.45 25.67
C ASN A 90 31.24 6.24 24.20
N VAL A 91 30.93 7.18 23.29
CA VAL A 91 31.66 7.30 22.01
C VAL A 91 33.03 7.93 22.29
N ASN A 92 34.01 7.08 22.59
CA ASN A 92 35.40 7.47 22.78
C ASN A 92 36.04 7.70 21.39
N LEU A 93 35.86 8.90 20.83
CA LEU A 93 36.64 9.40 19.69
C LEU A 93 38.05 9.72 20.20
N ALA A 94 38.92 8.71 20.23
CA ALA A 94 40.34 8.93 20.46
C ALA A 94 40.91 9.80 19.32
N PHE A 95 41.42 10.98 19.67
CA PHE A 95 42.15 11.89 18.81
C PHE A 95 43.60 11.43 18.63
#